data_AF-A0A1S1PJ71-F1
#
_entry.id   AF-A0A1S1PJ71-F1
#
_cell.length_a   1.000
_cell.length_b   1.000
_cell.length_c   1.000
_cell.angle_alpha   90.00
_cell.angle_beta   90.00
_cell.angle_gamma   90.00
#
_symmetry.space_group_name_H-M   'P 1'
#
loop_
_entity.id
_entity.type
_entity.pdbx_description
1 polymer ?
#
loop_
_entity_poly.entity_id
_entity_poly.type
_entity_poly.pdbx_seq_one_letter_code
_entity_poly.pdbx_strand_id
1 'polypeptide(L)' 'MVRPVAAASVLVIDDTWTSGARAQSAAAALKLAGTSKVGFVGVGRWFNTDFADNAKWLIRRRRTRWNWDRCCLE' A
#
# COMPACT_ATOMS: atom_id res chain seq x y z
N MET A 1 -9.98 -7.14 23.34
CA MET A 1 -10.29 -5.71 23.56
C MET A 1 -10.44 -5.04 22.19
N VAL A 2 -11.60 -4.45 21.90
CA VAL A 2 -11.82 -3.73 20.62
C VAL A 2 -11.64 -2.24 20.90
N ARG A 3 -10.75 -1.58 20.15
CA ARG A 3 -10.55 -0.13 20.26
C ARG A 3 -11.44 0.60 19.25
N PRO A 4 -12.12 1.68 19.63
CA PRO A 4 -12.80 2.56 18.68
C PRO A 4 -11.80 3.12 17.67
N VAL A 5 -12.24 3.24 16.41
CA VAL A 5 -11.44 3.81 15.32
C VAL A 5 -11.80 5.27 15.02
N ALA A 6 -12.86 5.79 15.66
CA ALA A 6 -13.27 7.18 15.51
C ALA A 6 -12.12 8.15 15.87
N ALA A 7 -11.90 9.15 15.02
CA ALA A 7 -10.80 10.12 15.06
C ALA A 7 -9.37 9.53 14.99
N ALA A 8 -9.20 8.21 14.94
CA ALA A 8 -7.89 7.59 14.86
C ALA A 8 -7.26 7.74 13.47
N SER A 9 -5.93 7.81 13.43
CA SER A 9 -5.16 7.57 12.21
C SER A 9 -4.87 6.07 12.11
N VAL A 10 -5.34 5.43 11.04
CA VAL A 10 -5.25 3.99 10.84
C VAL A 10 -4.36 3.67 9.66
N LEU A 11 -3.39 2.77 9.86
CA LEU A 11 -2.58 2.20 8.80
C LEU A 11 -3.05 0.77 8.52
N VAL A 12 -3.56 0.53 7.31
CA VAL A 12 -3.91 -0.81 6.85
C VAL A 12 -2.66 -1.46 6.29
N ILE A 13 -2.34 -2.67 6.78
CA ILE A 13 -1.23 -3.48 6.29
C ILE A 13 -1.80 -4.70 5.59
N ASP A 14 -1.29 -5.00 4.41
CA ASP A 14 -1.67 -6.16 3.61
C ASP A 14 -0.40 -6.88 3.11
N ASP A 15 -0.48 -8.19 2.92
CA ASP A 15 0.68 -8.96 2.46
C ASP A 15 0.97 -8.66 0.98
N THR A 16 -0.07 -8.59 0.14
CA THR A 16 0.07 -8.43 -1.31
C THR A 16 -0.92 -7.44 -1.89
N TRP A 17 -0.40 -6.33 -2.43
CA TRP A 17 -1.20 -5.39 -3.22
C TRP A 17 -1.32 -5.86 -4.68
N THR A 18 -2.55 -6.20 -5.09
CA THR A 18 -2.90 -6.57 -6.47
C THR A 18 -3.56 -5.41 -7.22
N SER A 19 -4.88 -5.42 -7.41
CA SER A 19 -5.65 -4.33 -8.02
C SER A 19 -5.92 -3.17 -7.06
N GLY A 20 -5.81 -3.41 -5.74
CA GLY A 20 -6.15 -2.44 -4.70
C GLY A 20 -7.61 -2.43 -4.28
N ALA A 21 -8.48 -3.27 -4.86
CA ALA A 21 -9.90 -3.30 -4.51
C ALA A 21 -10.15 -3.56 -3.00
N ARG A 22 -9.37 -4.45 -2.38
CA ARG A 22 -9.45 -4.73 -0.93
C ARG A 22 -8.99 -3.53 -0.09
N ALA A 23 -7.89 -2.89 -0.47
CA ALA A 23 -7.41 -1.67 0.17
C ALA A 23 -8.43 -0.53 0.10
N GLN A 24 -9.06 -0.32 -1.06
CA GLN A 24 -10.10 0.69 -1.25
C GLN A 24 -11.36 0.40 -0.41
N SER A 25 -11.80 -0.86 -0.38
CA SER A 25 -12.93 -1.29 0.45
C SER A 25 -12.66 -1.09 1.94
N ALA A 26 -11.48 -1.47 2.43
CA ALA A 26 -11.06 -1.25 3.81
C ALA A 26 -11.00 0.24 4.15
N ALA A 27 -10.43 1.07 3.27
CA ALA A 27 -10.37 2.51 3.47
C ALA A 27 -11.75 3.16 3.49
N ALA A 28 -12.68 2.72 2.66
CA ALA A 28 -14.06 3.19 2.66
C ALA A 28 -14.75 2.86 4.00
N ALA A 29 -14.63 1.61 4.47
CA ALA A 29 -15.20 1.18 5.75
C ALA A 29 -14.63 1.98 6.94
N LEU A 30 -13.32 2.20 7.00
CA LEU A 30 -12.67 2.97 8.05
C LEU A 30 -13.12 4.44 8.06
N LYS A 31 -13.20 5.06 6.88
CA LYS A 31 -13.70 6.44 6.73
C LYS A 31 -15.14 6.56 7.21
N LEU A 32 -16.01 5.61 6.84
CA LEU A 32 -17.39 5.56 7.33
C LEU A 32 -17.47 5.37 8.86
N ALA A 33 -16.50 4.66 9.45
CA ALA A 33 -16.37 4.49 10.89
C ALA A 33 -15.76 5.72 11.62
N GLY A 34 -15.46 6.80 10.90
CA GLY A 34 -15.03 8.08 11.47
C GLY A 34 -13.53 8.22 11.74
N THR A 35 -12.66 7.40 11.15
CA THR A 35 -11.20 7.62 11.23
C THR A 35 -10.78 8.97 10.66
N SER A 36 -9.76 9.61 11.25
CA SER A 36 -9.23 10.90 10.77
C SER A 36 -8.33 10.75 9.55
N LYS A 37 -7.53 9.67 9.49
CA LYS A 37 -6.61 9.38 8.38
C LYS A 37 -6.58 7.88 8.14
N VAL A 38 -6.48 7.49 6.86
CA VAL A 38 -6.24 6.10 6.45
C VAL A 38 -5.03 6.04 5.54
N GLY A 39 -4.00 5.31 5.96
CA GLY A 39 -2.87 4.92 5.14
C GLY A 39 -2.95 3.45 4.75
N PHE A 40 -2.19 3.05 3.72
CA PHE A 40 -2.09 1.66 3.28
C PHE A 40 -0.63 1.30 2.99
N VAL A 41 -0.20 0.12 3.44
CA VAL A 41 1.10 -0.48 3.12
C VAL A 41 0.87 -1.92 2.69
N GLY A 42 1.27 -2.24 1.45
CA GLY A 42 1.40 -3.61 0.98
C GLY A 42 2.85 -4.07 1.08
N VAL A 43 3.10 -5.25 1.66
CA VAL A 43 4.46 -5.80 1.76
C VAL A 43 4.99 -6.19 0.38
N GLY A 44 4.16 -6.88 -0.40
CA GLY A 44 4.39 -7.23 -1.79
C GLY A 44 3.49 -6.43 -2.73
N ARG A 45 3.94 -6.25 -3.97
CA ARG A 45 3.10 -5.78 -5.07
C ARG A 45 3.07 -6.84 -6.16
N TRP A 46 1.90 -7.43 -6.38
CA TRP A 46 1.67 -8.21 -7.58
C TRP A 46 1.67 -7.28 -8.79
N PHE A 47 2.45 -7.61 -9.80
CA PHE A 47 2.73 -6.68 -10.91
C PHE A 47 2.63 -7.41 -12.25
N ASN A 48 1.59 -7.07 -13.01
CA ASN A 48 1.39 -7.59 -14.36
C ASN A 48 2.27 -6.82 -15.35
N THR A 49 3.27 -7.48 -15.92
CA THR A 49 4.20 -6.88 -16.91
C THR A 49 3.56 -6.60 -18.26
N ASP A 50 2.46 -7.28 -18.58
CA ASP A 50 1.83 -7.23 -19.90
C ASP A 50 0.79 -6.10 -20.00
N PHE A 51 0.55 -5.40 -18.89
CA PHE A 51 -0.34 -4.24 -18.84
C PHE A 51 0.41 -2.95 -19.15
N ALA A 52 0.02 -2.25 -20.22
CA ALA A 52 0.54 -0.93 -20.59
C ALA A 52 2.09 -0.90 -20.64
N ASP A 53 2.72 0.10 -20.02
CA ASP A 53 4.18 0.27 -19.98
C ASP A 53 4.84 -0.36 -18.75
N ASN A 54 4.13 -1.24 -18.03
CA ASN A 54 4.60 -1.85 -16.79
C ASN A 54 5.94 -2.56 -16.95
N ALA A 55 6.17 -3.29 -18.05
CA ALA A 55 7.46 -3.94 -18.31
C ALA A 55 8.63 -2.92 -18.31
N LYS A 56 8.46 -1.78 -18.98
CA LYS A 56 9.48 -0.71 -19.01
C LYS A 56 9.67 -0.09 -17.63
N TRP A 57 8.59 0.14 -16.91
CA TRP A 57 8.63 0.63 -15.53
C TRP A 57 9.41 -0.32 -14.62
N LEU A 58 9.16 -1.63 -14.71
CA LEU A 58 9.81 -2.65 -13.90
C LEU A 58 11.31 -2.73 -14.19
N ILE A 59 11.71 -2.67 -15.46
CA ILE A 59 13.13 -2.63 -15.86
C ILE A 59 13.82 -1.42 -15.22
N ARG A 60 13.21 -0.23 -15.30
CA ARG A 60 13.77 0.98 -14.68
C ARG A 60 13.85 0.84 -13.16
N ARG A 61 12.80 0.33 -12.51
CA ARG A 61 12.75 0.24 -11.04
C ARG A 61 13.74 -0.78 -10.48
N ARG A 62 13.98 -1.90 -11.18
CA ARG A 62 15.00 -2.91 -10.79
C ARG A 62 16.43 -2.38 -10.79
N ARG A 63 16.72 -1.26 -11.47
CA ARG A 63 18.04 -0.60 -11.40
C ARG A 63 18.30 0.01 -10.02
N THR A 64 17.24 0.40 -9.30
CA THR A 64 17.33 0.85 -7.92
C THR A 64 17.16 -0.36 -7.02
N ARG A 65 18.26 -0.91 -6.51
CA ARG A 65 18.22 -2.02 -5.56
C ARG A 65 17.93 -1.53 -4.15
N TRP A 66 17.32 -2.39 -3.35
CA TRP A 66 17.27 -2.21 -1.91
C TRP A 66 18.71 -2.16 -1.37
N ASN A 67 18.94 -1.24 -0.44
CA ASN A 67 20.18 -1.11 0.29
C ASN A 67 19.84 -0.98 1.77
N TRP A 68 20.36 -1.89 2.60
CA TRP A 68 20.14 -1.88 4.05
C TRP A 68 20.70 -0.62 4.73
N ASP A 69 21.72 -0.01 4.13
CA ASP A 69 22.38 1.19 4.64
C ASP A 69 21.72 2.49 4.16
N ARG A 70 20.64 2.41 3.37
CA ARG A 70 19.95 3.58 2.83
C ARG A 70 18.44 3.48 3.03
N CYS A 71 17.88 4.37 3.85
CA CYS A 71 16.44 4.48 4.02
C CYS A 71 15.77 4.94 2.72
N CYS A 72 14.60 4.39 2.39
CA CYS A 72 13.85 4.76 1.18
C CYS A 72 13.11 6.11 1.27
N LEU A 73 13.15 6.75 2.45
CA LEU A 73 12.58 8.08 2.72
C LEU A 73 13.65 9.19 2.73
N GLU A 74 14.91 8.85 2.49
CA GLU A 74 16.07 9.76 2.43
C GLU A 74 16.58 10.00 1.00
#